data_AF-A0A952G0J8-F1
#
_entry.id   AF-A0A952G0J8-F1
#
_cell.length_a   1.000
_cell.length_b   1.000
_cell.length_c   1.000
_cell.angle_alpha   90.00
_cell.angle_beta   90.00
_cell.angle_gamma   90.00
#
_symmetry.space_group_name_H-M   'P 1'
#
loop_
_entity.id
_entity.type
_entity.pdbx_description
1 polymer ?
#
loop_
_entity_poly.entity_id
_entity_poly.type
_entity_poly.pdbx_seq_one_letter_code
_entity_poly.pdbx_strand_id
1 'polypeptide(L)'
;MNLATTFAERAPLPDSVTLFAIDWLCGQTRRQLEKQAPSTEAEFAAGMADYPIAAHTDAANAQHYELPPEFFALILGARRKYSCCLYPNEDTTLDQAEIHALDETCVHAGLADGQSVLELGCGWGSLSLHMAERFRNSRIVSVSNSQSQRAYILAQAERRGLKNLTVITADMNDFTTTERFDRVVSVEMFEHMSNWRGLLERVRGWLDDDGYLFLHVFTHRSRSYRFRHDADDWIGKYFFTGGIMPAHDLVHRFPDLFAVEAEWRWSGTHYRRTALDWLDNFDEQHDRIMPILRQVYGRDAELWRKRWRLFFMATAGLWGHAGGSEWGIGHYRMKPAG
;
A
#
# COMPACT_ATOMS: atom_id res chain seq x y z
N MET A 1 -3.51 -26.41 -8.81
CA MET A 1 -3.56 -26.18 -7.35
C MET A 1 -2.25 -26.70 -6.79
N ASN A 2 -1.34 -25.82 -6.38
CA ASN A 2 -0.01 -26.21 -5.94
C ASN A 2 -0.13 -26.96 -4.59
N LEU A 3 0.51 -28.13 -4.47
CA LEU A 3 0.43 -28.98 -3.28
C LEU A 3 1.00 -28.26 -2.05
N ALA A 4 1.98 -27.37 -2.24
CA ALA A 4 2.60 -26.60 -1.17
C ALA A 4 1.66 -25.55 -0.53
N THR A 5 0.87 -24.81 -1.32
CA THR A 5 -0.09 -23.82 -0.81
C THR A 5 -1.29 -24.49 -0.13
N THR A 6 -1.74 -25.62 -0.67
CA THR A 6 -2.79 -26.42 -0.03
C THR A 6 -2.31 -27.05 1.29
N PHE A 7 -1.02 -27.41 1.38
CA PHE A 7 -0.42 -27.95 2.60
C PHE A 7 -0.22 -26.87 3.68
N ALA A 8 0.24 -25.67 3.29
CA ALA A 8 0.37 -24.52 4.19
C ALA A 8 -1.00 -24.05 4.77
N GLU A 9 -2.09 -24.15 4.00
CA GLU A 9 -3.44 -23.86 4.50
C GLU A 9 -3.98 -24.96 5.45
N ARG A 10 -3.43 -26.18 5.40
CA ARG A 10 -3.98 -27.38 6.08
C ARG A 10 -3.20 -27.86 7.29
N ALA A 11 -1.90 -27.60 7.40
CA ALA A 11 -1.07 -28.06 8.51
C ALA A 11 -0.48 -26.88 9.32
N PRO A 12 -0.60 -26.88 10.66
CA PRO A 12 0.05 -25.87 11.49
C PRO A 12 1.56 -26.12 11.51
N LEU A 13 2.31 -25.38 10.69
CA LEU A 13 3.76 -25.34 10.73
C LEU A 13 4.22 -24.25 11.71
N PRO A 14 5.33 -24.44 12.44
CA PRO A 14 5.92 -23.37 13.24
C PRO A 14 6.28 -22.16 12.37
N ASP A 15 6.14 -20.95 12.93
CA ASP A 15 6.39 -19.71 12.18
C ASP A 15 7.79 -19.62 11.61
N SER A 16 8.79 -20.12 12.34
CA SER A 16 10.17 -20.19 11.85
C SER A 16 10.31 -21.06 10.60
N VAL A 17 9.55 -22.16 10.51
CA VAL A 17 9.54 -23.05 9.34
C VAL A 17 8.80 -22.38 8.18
N THR A 18 7.66 -21.75 8.44
CA THR A 18 6.89 -21.02 7.42
C THR A 18 7.70 -19.86 6.84
N LEU A 19 8.32 -19.03 7.69
CA LEU A 19 9.17 -17.91 7.28
C LEU A 19 10.40 -18.39 6.50
N PHE A 20 11.03 -19.49 6.89
CA PHE A 20 12.12 -20.09 6.13
C PHE A 20 11.67 -20.55 4.73
N ALA A 21 10.50 -21.19 4.63
CA ALA A 21 9.95 -21.61 3.34
C ALA A 21 9.63 -20.40 2.44
N ILE A 22 9.05 -19.33 3.00
CA ILE A 22 8.79 -18.08 2.28
C ILE A 22 10.10 -17.45 1.80
N ASP A 23 11.11 -17.33 2.67
CA ASP A 23 12.42 -16.77 2.30
C ASP A 23 13.08 -17.56 1.14
N TRP A 24 12.98 -18.89 1.18
CA TRP A 24 13.47 -19.74 0.09
C TRP A 24 12.74 -19.50 -1.24
N LEU A 25 11.39 -19.37 -1.21
CA LEU A 25 10.59 -19.04 -2.39
C LEU A 25 10.95 -17.64 -2.93
N CYS A 26 11.10 -16.65 -2.06
CA CYS A 26 11.58 -15.31 -2.43
C CYS A 26 12.95 -15.39 -3.11
N GLY A 27 13.86 -16.21 -2.59
CA GLY A 27 15.16 -16.46 -3.21
C GLY A 27 15.06 -17.12 -4.60
N GLN A 28 14.06 -17.97 -4.85
CA GLN A 28 13.79 -18.50 -6.18
C GLN A 28 13.28 -17.41 -7.14
N THR A 29 12.30 -16.62 -6.70
CA THR A 29 11.75 -15.50 -7.48
C THR A 29 12.85 -14.51 -7.85
N ARG A 30 13.69 -14.11 -6.89
CA ARG A 30 14.86 -13.24 -7.11
C ARG A 30 15.76 -13.75 -8.24
N ARG A 31 16.15 -15.04 -8.19
CA ARG A 31 16.99 -15.68 -9.22
C ARG A 31 16.30 -15.79 -10.58
N GLN A 32 14.96 -15.87 -10.62
CA GLN A 32 14.21 -15.86 -11.88
C GLN A 32 14.19 -14.45 -12.47
N LEU A 33 13.94 -13.43 -11.66
CA LEU A 33 13.92 -12.02 -12.05
C LEU A 33 15.30 -11.54 -12.54
N GLU A 34 16.40 -12.01 -11.92
CA GLU A 34 17.77 -11.72 -12.35
C GLU A 34 18.10 -12.20 -13.79
N LYS A 35 17.36 -13.19 -14.31
CA LYS A 35 17.55 -13.69 -15.67
C LYS A 35 16.85 -12.85 -16.74
N GLN A 36 15.97 -11.93 -16.35
CA GLN A 36 15.24 -11.08 -17.28
C GLN A 36 16.16 -9.99 -17.85
N ALA A 37 15.98 -9.72 -19.15
CA ALA A 37 16.75 -8.70 -19.86
C ALA A 37 16.39 -7.29 -19.37
N PRO A 38 17.34 -6.33 -19.38
CA PRO A 38 17.03 -4.95 -18.99
C PRO A 38 15.94 -4.28 -19.85
N SER A 39 15.78 -4.67 -21.12
CA SER A 39 14.73 -4.12 -22.01
C SER A 39 13.32 -4.39 -21.50
N THR A 40 13.13 -5.43 -20.68
CA THR A 40 11.84 -5.82 -20.11
C THR A 40 11.21 -4.71 -19.28
N GLU A 41 11.99 -3.83 -18.63
CA GLU A 41 11.42 -2.71 -17.85
C GLU A 41 10.82 -1.60 -18.72
N ALA A 42 11.47 -1.28 -19.85
CA ALA A 42 10.95 -0.31 -20.80
C ALA A 42 9.68 -0.83 -21.49
N GLU A 43 9.69 -2.11 -21.86
CA GLU A 43 8.52 -2.81 -22.41
C GLU A 43 7.38 -2.88 -21.38
N PHE A 44 7.69 -3.17 -20.11
CA PHE A 44 6.70 -3.20 -19.03
C PHE A 44 6.00 -1.84 -18.89
N ALA A 45 6.77 -0.76 -18.80
CA ALA A 45 6.25 0.60 -18.66
C ALA A 45 5.41 1.04 -19.87
N ALA A 46 5.88 0.76 -21.09
CA ALA A 46 5.14 1.05 -22.31
C ALA A 46 3.81 0.28 -22.36
N GLY A 47 3.83 -1.01 -22.04
CA GLY A 47 2.65 -1.88 -22.02
C GLY A 47 1.66 -1.57 -20.89
N MET A 48 1.98 -0.69 -19.93
CA MET A 48 1.00 -0.25 -18.91
C MET A 48 -0.17 0.50 -19.54
N ALA A 49 0.06 1.19 -20.67
CA ALA A 49 -0.97 1.96 -21.38
C ALA A 49 -2.10 1.08 -21.95
N ASP A 50 -1.85 -0.22 -22.14
CA ASP A 50 -2.82 -1.18 -22.69
C ASP A 50 -3.86 -1.64 -21.65
N TYR A 51 -3.73 -1.22 -20.39
CA TYR A 51 -4.59 -1.62 -19.29
C TYR A 51 -5.52 -0.47 -18.86
N PRO A 52 -6.67 -0.76 -18.23
CA PRO A 52 -7.39 0.24 -17.45
C PRO A 52 -6.51 0.79 -16.32
N ILE A 53 -6.89 1.94 -15.74
CA ILE A 53 -6.17 2.57 -14.61
C ILE A 53 -5.98 1.55 -13.48
N ALA A 54 -7.06 0.89 -13.09
CA ALA A 54 -7.02 -0.23 -12.15
C ALA A 54 -7.75 -1.44 -12.76
N ALA A 55 -7.09 -2.60 -12.79
CA ALA A 55 -7.71 -3.86 -13.19
C ALA A 55 -8.41 -4.53 -12.00
N HIS A 56 -9.49 -5.26 -12.26
CA HIS A 56 -10.16 -6.13 -11.27
C HIS A 56 -10.61 -5.42 -9.97
N THR A 57 -11.09 -4.18 -10.06
CA THR A 57 -11.43 -3.36 -8.89
C THR A 57 -12.50 -4.00 -7.99
N ASP A 58 -13.51 -4.66 -8.55
CA ASP A 58 -14.52 -5.40 -7.79
C ASP A 58 -13.93 -6.52 -6.92
N ALA A 59 -12.96 -7.26 -7.45
CA ALA A 59 -12.31 -8.35 -6.73
C ALA A 59 -11.36 -7.84 -5.64
N ALA A 60 -10.62 -6.76 -5.92
CA ALA A 60 -9.77 -6.10 -4.92
C ALA A 60 -10.61 -5.50 -3.77
N ASN A 61 -11.77 -4.93 -4.09
CA ASN A 61 -12.73 -4.40 -3.14
C ASN A 61 -13.26 -5.49 -2.19
N ALA A 62 -13.67 -6.63 -2.75
CA ALA A 62 -14.16 -7.77 -1.97
C ALA A 62 -13.08 -8.39 -1.05
N GLN A 63 -11.81 -8.37 -1.47
CA GLN A 63 -10.72 -9.01 -0.71
C GLN A 63 -10.29 -8.26 0.56
N HIS A 64 -10.24 -6.92 0.53
CA HIS A 64 -9.67 -6.11 1.63
C HIS A 64 -10.67 -5.21 2.33
N TYR A 65 -11.73 -4.77 1.64
CA TYR A 65 -12.58 -3.68 2.11
C TYR A 65 -13.92 -4.16 2.70
N GLU A 66 -14.16 -5.48 2.71
CA GLU A 66 -15.33 -6.10 3.34
C GLU A 66 -15.20 -6.26 4.87
N LEU A 67 -13.99 -6.15 5.43
CA LEU A 67 -13.81 -6.22 6.88
C LEU A 67 -14.16 -4.88 7.55
N PRO A 68 -14.86 -4.91 8.70
CA PRO A 68 -15.26 -3.69 9.39
C PRO A 68 -14.04 -2.95 9.96
N PRO A 69 -14.15 -1.63 10.21
CA PRO A 69 -13.06 -0.82 10.78
C PRO A 69 -12.50 -1.36 12.11
N GLU A 70 -13.31 -2.11 12.87
CA GLU A 70 -12.91 -2.75 14.12
C GLU A 70 -11.89 -3.85 13.93
N PHE A 71 -11.91 -4.60 12.83
CA PHE A 71 -10.87 -5.59 12.53
C PHE A 71 -9.49 -4.92 12.46
N PHE A 72 -9.39 -3.85 11.67
CA PHE A 72 -8.15 -3.10 11.50
C PHE A 72 -7.72 -2.38 12.78
N ALA A 73 -8.66 -1.97 13.63
CA ALA A 73 -8.35 -1.37 14.93
C ALA A 73 -7.72 -2.33 15.94
N LEU A 74 -7.85 -3.66 15.72
CA LEU A 74 -7.24 -4.68 16.58
C LEU A 74 -5.81 -5.01 16.16
N ILE A 75 -5.45 -4.76 14.90
CA ILE A 75 -4.23 -5.28 14.28
C ILE A 75 -3.23 -4.17 14.01
N LEU A 76 -3.72 -3.02 13.54
CA LEU A 76 -2.89 -1.86 13.20
C LEU A 76 -2.62 -1.01 14.45
N GLY A 77 -1.71 -0.04 14.32
CA GLY A 77 -1.48 0.94 15.37
C GLY A 77 -2.61 1.98 15.47
N ALA A 78 -2.43 2.92 16.39
CA ALA A 78 -3.43 3.94 16.76
C ALA A 78 -3.85 4.85 15.59
N ARG A 79 -3.00 5.05 14.58
CA ARG A 79 -3.30 5.82 13.36
C ARG A 79 -3.91 4.96 12.26
N ARG A 80 -4.00 3.64 12.43
CA ARG A 80 -4.55 2.68 11.46
C ARG A 80 -3.86 2.76 10.10
N LYS A 81 -2.53 2.88 10.11
CA LYS A 81 -1.73 2.94 8.89
C LYS A 81 -1.57 1.53 8.32
N TYR A 82 -2.42 1.18 7.35
CA TYR A 82 -2.32 -0.10 6.65
C TYR A 82 -1.33 -0.02 5.48
N SER A 83 -0.07 0.24 5.80
CA SER A 83 1.08 0.32 4.88
C SER A 83 2.38 0.33 5.69
N CYS A 84 3.54 0.22 5.04
CA CYS A 84 4.83 0.13 5.73
C CYS A 84 5.06 1.26 6.75
N CYS A 85 5.34 0.92 8.01
CA CYS A 85 5.70 1.87 9.07
C CYS A 85 7.21 2.12 9.10
N LEU A 86 7.67 3.16 9.80
CA LEU A 86 9.09 3.52 9.87
C LEU A 86 9.61 3.29 11.30
N TYR A 87 10.68 2.52 11.43
CA TYR A 87 11.26 2.14 12.73
C TYR A 87 12.68 2.71 12.85
N PRO A 88 12.86 3.91 13.43
CA PRO A 88 14.18 4.52 13.55
C PRO A 88 15.15 3.73 14.44
N ASN A 89 14.63 2.95 15.39
CA ASN A 89 15.42 2.12 16.31
C ASN A 89 14.65 0.87 16.77
N GLU A 90 15.34 -0.01 17.50
CA GLU A 90 14.79 -1.28 17.98
C GLU A 90 13.68 -1.09 19.02
N ASP A 91 13.70 -0.02 19.82
CA ASP A 91 12.69 0.24 20.87
C ASP A 91 11.41 0.91 20.35
N THR A 92 11.34 1.23 19.05
CA THR A 92 10.18 1.90 18.45
C THR A 92 8.97 0.96 18.42
N THR A 93 7.90 1.31 19.12
CA THR A 93 6.62 0.60 19.09
C THR A 93 5.88 0.80 17.76
N LEU A 94 4.92 -0.09 17.41
CA LEU A 94 4.10 0.06 16.20
C LEU A 94 3.41 1.43 16.13
N ASP A 95 2.81 1.90 17.23
CA ASP A 95 2.13 3.21 17.28
C ASP A 95 3.09 4.37 16.97
N GLN A 96 4.31 4.32 17.50
CA GLN A 96 5.34 5.31 17.20
C GLN A 96 5.81 5.18 15.74
N ALA A 97 5.94 3.95 15.23
CA ALA A 97 6.39 3.70 13.87
C ALA A 97 5.39 4.18 12.82
N GLU A 98 4.09 4.11 13.11
CA GLU A 98 3.05 4.74 12.28
C GLU A 98 3.25 6.25 12.22
N ILE A 99 3.45 6.91 13.37
CA ILE A 99 3.66 8.36 13.43
C ILE A 99 4.94 8.77 12.69
N HIS A 100 6.05 8.07 12.92
CA HIS A 100 7.31 8.32 12.22
C HIS A 100 7.15 8.21 10.70
N ALA A 101 6.43 7.20 10.22
CA ALA A 101 6.20 7.06 8.79
C ALA A 101 5.35 8.21 8.23
N LEU A 102 4.31 8.64 8.94
CA LEU A 102 3.43 9.73 8.52
C LEU A 102 4.17 11.08 8.51
N ASP A 103 4.99 11.36 9.53
CA ASP A 103 5.82 12.56 9.60
C ASP A 103 6.85 12.58 8.45
N GLU A 104 7.54 11.46 8.21
CA GLU A 104 8.53 11.34 7.14
C GLU A 104 7.87 11.49 5.75
N THR A 105 6.67 10.93 5.57
CA THR A 105 5.85 11.16 4.36
C THR A 105 5.57 12.65 4.17
N CYS A 106 5.18 13.39 5.22
CA CYS A 106 4.93 14.82 5.11
C CYS A 106 6.20 15.60 4.70
N VAL A 107 7.36 15.25 5.28
CA VAL A 107 8.66 15.85 4.95
C VAL A 107 9.04 15.56 3.49
N HIS A 108 9.00 14.30 3.06
CA HIS A 108 9.40 13.90 1.72
C HIS A 108 8.47 14.49 0.66
N ALA A 109 7.16 14.53 0.92
CA ALA A 109 6.17 15.14 0.05
C ALA A 109 6.25 16.68 0.01
N GLY A 110 7.03 17.31 0.90
CA GLY A 110 7.13 18.77 0.99
C GLY A 110 5.80 19.41 1.39
N LEU A 111 5.06 18.76 2.30
CA LEU A 111 3.80 19.27 2.83
C LEU A 111 4.05 20.41 3.81
N ALA A 112 3.26 21.46 3.66
CA ALA A 112 3.29 22.65 4.51
C ALA A 112 1.86 23.13 4.80
N ASP A 113 1.71 23.91 5.87
CA ASP A 113 0.43 24.51 6.23
C ASP A 113 0.00 25.57 5.20
N GLY A 114 -1.30 25.61 4.90
CA GLY A 114 -1.88 26.51 3.90
C GLY A 114 -1.98 25.95 2.48
N GLN A 115 -1.57 24.70 2.25
CA GLN A 115 -1.62 24.04 0.94
C GLN A 115 -2.99 23.39 0.65
N SER A 116 -3.35 23.29 -0.63
CA SER A 116 -4.37 22.40 -1.16
C SER A 116 -3.74 21.06 -1.51
N VAL A 117 -4.16 19.98 -0.82
CA VAL A 117 -3.57 18.64 -0.95
C VAL A 117 -4.63 17.64 -1.41
N LEU A 118 -4.32 16.88 -2.46
CA LEU A 118 -5.08 15.72 -2.91
C LEU A 118 -4.38 14.43 -2.49
N GLU A 119 -5.05 13.59 -1.73
CA GLU A 119 -4.58 12.26 -1.35
C GLU A 119 -5.34 11.19 -2.16
N LEU A 120 -4.62 10.39 -2.93
CA LEU A 120 -5.18 9.31 -3.73
C LEU A 120 -4.99 7.98 -3.00
N GLY A 121 -6.09 7.30 -2.66
CA GLY A 121 -6.07 6.02 -1.95
C GLY A 121 -5.85 6.18 -0.45
N CYS A 122 -6.76 6.86 0.25
CA CYS A 122 -6.53 7.24 1.66
C CYS A 122 -6.72 6.12 2.70
N GLY A 123 -7.19 4.93 2.30
CA GLY A 123 -7.38 3.79 3.21
C GLY A 123 -8.23 4.15 4.44
N TRP A 124 -7.73 3.85 5.64
CA TRP A 124 -8.39 4.22 6.90
C TRP A 124 -8.12 5.67 7.36
N GLY A 125 -7.54 6.50 6.49
CA GLY A 125 -7.27 7.92 6.68
C GLY A 125 -6.13 8.23 7.64
N SER A 126 -5.15 7.34 7.74
CA SER A 126 -3.98 7.53 8.60
C SER A 126 -3.25 8.83 8.23
N LEU A 127 -2.97 9.05 6.94
CA LEU A 127 -2.38 10.27 6.43
C LEU A 127 -3.38 11.42 6.35
N SER A 128 -4.62 11.19 5.88
CA SER A 128 -5.66 12.24 5.83
C SER A 128 -5.86 12.96 7.16
N LEU A 129 -6.04 12.18 8.23
CA LEU A 129 -6.27 12.72 9.58
C LEU A 129 -5.00 13.34 10.15
N HIS A 130 -3.83 12.79 9.84
CA HIS A 130 -2.55 13.34 10.28
C HIS A 130 -2.26 14.70 9.62
N MET A 131 -2.46 14.83 8.30
CA MET A 131 -2.33 16.08 7.57
C MET A 131 -3.33 17.13 8.07
N ALA A 132 -4.60 16.77 8.21
CA ALA A 132 -5.62 17.67 8.73
C ALA A 132 -5.34 18.11 10.18
N GLU A 133 -4.72 17.24 10.98
CA GLU A 133 -4.25 17.54 12.34
C GLU A 133 -3.10 18.56 12.36
N ARG A 134 -2.09 18.33 11.52
CA ARG A 134 -0.84 19.09 11.51
C ARG A 134 -0.94 20.42 10.77
N PHE A 135 -1.73 20.46 9.72
CA PHE A 135 -1.83 21.59 8.78
C PHE A 135 -3.24 22.17 8.79
N ARG A 136 -3.55 22.97 9.81
CA ARG A 136 -4.90 23.48 10.10
C ARG A 136 -5.45 24.43 9.03
N ASN A 137 -4.57 25.13 8.33
CA ASN A 137 -4.92 26.08 7.28
C ASN A 137 -4.89 25.44 5.89
N SER A 138 -4.36 24.23 5.75
CA SER A 138 -4.40 23.46 4.51
C SER A 138 -5.79 22.91 4.23
N ARG A 139 -6.12 22.74 2.94
CA ARG A 139 -7.32 22.05 2.47
C ARG A 139 -6.95 20.65 2.00
N ILE A 140 -7.49 19.63 2.65
CA ILE A 140 -7.21 18.23 2.33
C ILE A 140 -8.42 17.60 1.64
N VAL A 141 -8.20 17.02 0.46
CA VAL A 141 -9.17 16.20 -0.26
C VAL A 141 -8.61 14.79 -0.38
N SER A 142 -9.28 13.81 0.22
CA SER A 142 -8.84 12.41 0.21
C SER A 142 -9.82 11.55 -0.57
N VAL A 143 -9.30 10.66 -1.42
CA VAL A 143 -10.09 9.76 -2.26
C VAL A 143 -9.92 8.33 -1.77
N SER A 144 -11.04 7.65 -1.52
CA SER A 144 -11.09 6.21 -1.23
C SER A 144 -12.13 5.56 -2.14
N ASN A 145 -11.95 4.30 -2.49
CA ASN A 145 -12.97 3.48 -3.17
C ASN A 145 -14.06 2.95 -2.21
N SER A 146 -13.87 3.10 -0.90
CA SER A 146 -14.72 2.49 0.13
C SER A 146 -15.57 3.51 0.89
N GLN A 147 -16.88 3.23 0.96
CA GLN A 147 -17.82 4.01 1.75
C GLN A 147 -17.58 3.86 3.27
N SER A 148 -17.16 2.68 3.72
CA SER A 148 -16.91 2.41 5.15
C SER A 148 -15.67 3.15 5.65
N GLN A 149 -14.63 3.25 4.81
CA GLN A 149 -13.45 4.07 5.06
C GLN A 149 -13.82 5.55 5.16
N ARG A 150 -14.56 6.08 4.18
CA ARG A 150 -15.06 7.45 4.23
C ARG A 150 -15.84 7.75 5.50
N ALA A 151 -16.80 6.90 5.85
CA ALA A 151 -17.61 7.09 7.05
C ALA A 151 -16.76 7.11 8.32
N TYR A 152 -15.79 6.19 8.43
CA TYR A 152 -14.85 6.17 9.54
C TYR A 152 -14.03 7.47 9.65
N ILE A 153 -13.43 7.92 8.53
CA ILE A 153 -12.57 9.11 8.50
C ILE A 153 -13.35 10.36 8.88
N LEU A 154 -14.54 10.56 8.31
CA LEU A 154 -15.38 11.72 8.64
C LEU A 154 -15.81 11.72 10.11
N ALA A 155 -16.14 10.55 10.67
CA ALA A 155 -16.46 10.44 12.10
C ALA A 155 -15.25 10.72 13.01
N GLN A 156 -14.02 10.42 12.57
CA GLN A 156 -12.80 10.81 13.28
C GLN A 156 -12.53 12.30 13.17
N ALA A 157 -12.71 12.87 11.98
CA ALA A 157 -12.55 14.29 11.71
C ALA A 157 -13.50 15.12 12.58
N GLU A 158 -14.78 14.76 12.61
CA GLU A 158 -15.79 15.42 13.45
C GLU A 158 -15.41 15.36 14.94
N ARG A 159 -15.08 14.17 15.46
CA ARG A 159 -14.67 13.97 16.86
C ARG A 159 -13.46 14.81 17.27
N ARG A 160 -12.57 15.10 16.33
CA ARG A 160 -11.34 15.88 16.53
C ARG A 160 -11.48 17.35 16.12
N GLY A 161 -12.66 17.78 15.67
CA GLY A 161 -12.91 19.14 15.20
C GLY A 161 -12.16 19.52 13.91
N LEU A 162 -11.77 18.54 13.08
CA LEU A 162 -11.06 18.76 11.82
C LEU A 162 -12.06 19.20 10.74
N LYS A 163 -12.02 20.49 10.38
CA LYS A 163 -12.94 21.08 9.39
C LYS A 163 -12.35 21.20 7.99
N ASN A 164 -11.07 20.87 7.85
CA ASN A 164 -10.29 21.10 6.65
C ASN A 164 -10.05 19.82 5.82
N LEU A 165 -10.80 18.75 6.10
CA LEU A 165 -10.73 17.47 5.43
C LEU A 165 -12.04 17.13 4.72
N THR A 166 -11.97 16.88 3.42
CA THR A 166 -13.04 16.32 2.61
C THR A 166 -12.65 14.92 2.16
N VAL A 167 -13.59 13.96 2.23
CA VAL A 167 -13.36 12.59 1.76
C VAL A 167 -14.36 12.24 0.67
N ILE A 168 -13.85 11.86 -0.50
CA ILE A 168 -14.59 11.47 -1.69
C ILE A 168 -14.55 9.94 -1.83
N THR A 169 -15.70 9.33 -2.11
CA THR A 169 -15.75 7.92 -2.48
C THR A 169 -15.82 7.78 -4.01
N ALA A 170 -14.78 7.24 -4.63
CA ALA A 170 -14.71 7.03 -6.08
C ALA A 170 -13.74 5.90 -6.46
N ASP A 171 -14.05 5.18 -7.54
CA ASP A 171 -13.09 4.30 -8.22
C ASP A 171 -12.10 5.15 -9.02
N MET A 172 -10.80 4.80 -9.00
CA MET A 172 -9.77 5.57 -9.68
C MET A 172 -9.87 5.53 -11.21
N ASN A 173 -10.55 4.51 -11.77
CA ASN A 173 -10.90 4.50 -13.19
C ASN A 173 -11.80 5.69 -13.56
N ASP A 174 -12.71 6.07 -12.67
CA ASP A 174 -13.75 7.07 -12.90
C ASP A 174 -13.45 8.43 -12.27
N PHE A 175 -12.62 8.49 -11.24
CA PHE A 175 -12.32 9.72 -10.52
C PHE A 175 -11.67 10.76 -11.44
N THR A 176 -12.27 11.95 -11.45
CA THR A 176 -11.79 13.14 -12.16
C THR A 176 -12.18 14.38 -11.36
N THR A 177 -11.38 15.44 -11.49
CA THR A 177 -11.66 16.75 -10.90
C THR A 177 -11.08 17.84 -11.79
N THR A 178 -11.70 19.02 -11.73
CA THR A 178 -11.20 20.25 -12.36
C THR A 178 -10.40 21.12 -11.38
N GLU A 179 -10.36 20.72 -10.11
CA GLU A 179 -9.59 21.42 -9.08
C GLU A 179 -8.08 21.19 -9.27
N ARG A 180 -7.29 22.18 -8.83
CA ARG A 180 -5.84 22.06 -8.78
C ARG A 180 -5.32 22.07 -7.34
N PHE A 181 -4.17 21.46 -7.16
CA PHE A 181 -3.57 21.19 -5.87
C PHE A 181 -2.08 21.53 -5.88
N ASP A 182 -1.60 22.12 -4.78
CA ASP A 182 -0.17 22.30 -4.52
C ASP A 182 0.53 20.95 -4.40
N ARG A 183 -0.16 19.94 -3.87
CA ARG A 183 0.38 18.62 -3.61
C ARG A 183 -0.61 17.54 -3.98
N VAL A 184 -0.13 16.52 -4.68
CA VAL A 184 -0.82 15.23 -4.80
C VAL A 184 0.03 14.19 -4.09
N VAL A 185 -0.56 13.41 -3.19
CA VAL A 185 0.13 12.38 -2.42
C VAL A 185 -0.57 11.04 -2.59
N SER A 186 0.21 9.96 -2.62
CA SER A 186 -0.30 8.59 -2.64
C SER A 186 0.58 7.71 -1.78
N VAL A 187 -0.03 6.91 -0.90
CA VAL A 187 0.65 5.94 -0.04
C VAL A 187 0.08 4.55 -0.31
N GLU A 188 0.91 3.68 -0.87
CA GLU A 188 0.59 2.27 -1.15
C GLU A 188 -0.76 2.09 -1.90
N MET A 189 -0.93 2.86 -2.98
CA MET A 189 -2.06 2.73 -3.91
C MET A 189 -1.62 2.42 -5.35
N PHE A 190 -0.49 2.96 -5.80
CA PHE A 190 -0.03 2.83 -7.19
C PHE A 190 0.31 1.38 -7.58
N GLU A 191 0.70 0.53 -6.63
CA GLU A 191 0.86 -0.93 -6.83
C GLU A 191 -0.44 -1.62 -7.25
N HIS A 192 -1.60 -1.05 -6.97
CA HIS A 192 -2.90 -1.56 -7.40
C HIS A 192 -3.32 -1.01 -8.76
N MET A 193 -2.57 -0.04 -9.31
CA MET A 193 -2.84 0.58 -10.59
C MET A 193 -2.08 -0.13 -11.70
N SER A 194 -2.80 -0.57 -12.73
CA SER A 194 -2.24 -1.30 -13.87
C SER A 194 -1.74 -0.37 -14.98
N ASN A 195 -2.25 0.86 -15.04
CA ASN A 195 -1.88 1.88 -16.01
C ASN A 195 -1.39 3.17 -15.33
N TRP A 196 -0.09 3.20 -14.99
CA TRP A 196 0.53 4.37 -14.37
C TRP A 196 0.57 5.58 -15.31
N ARG A 197 0.82 5.38 -16.62
CA ARG A 197 0.85 6.49 -17.58
C ARG A 197 -0.45 7.27 -17.59
N GLY A 198 -1.58 6.59 -17.77
CA GLY A 198 -2.89 7.23 -17.80
C GLY A 198 -3.25 7.92 -16.48
N LEU A 199 -2.85 7.36 -15.33
CA LEU A 199 -3.08 8.00 -14.04
C LEU A 199 -2.18 9.21 -13.83
N LEU A 200 -0.89 9.12 -14.19
CA LEU A 200 0.05 10.23 -14.12
C LEU A 200 -0.37 11.38 -15.03
N GLU A 201 -0.90 11.12 -16.23
CA GLU A 201 -1.47 12.15 -17.11
C GLU A 201 -2.61 12.91 -16.43
N ARG A 202 -3.52 12.21 -15.72
CA ARG A 202 -4.58 12.85 -14.94
C ARG A 202 -4.02 13.66 -13.78
N VAL A 203 -3.09 13.09 -13.01
CA VAL A 203 -2.46 13.75 -11.86
C VAL A 203 -1.73 15.02 -12.28
N ARG A 204 -1.03 15.02 -13.41
CA ARG A 204 -0.42 16.22 -13.98
C ARG A 204 -1.45 17.32 -14.24
N GLY A 205 -2.66 16.96 -14.70
CA GLY A 205 -3.77 17.89 -14.88
C GLY A 205 -4.36 18.44 -13.57
N TRP A 206 -4.18 17.74 -12.45
CA TRP A 206 -4.65 18.13 -11.12
C TRP A 206 -3.63 18.93 -10.31
N LEU A 207 -2.37 19.03 -10.77
CA LEU A 207 -1.35 19.81 -10.09
C LEU A 207 -1.36 21.27 -10.55
N ASP A 208 -1.02 22.17 -9.64
CA ASP A 208 -0.55 23.51 -10.01
C ASP A 208 0.84 23.45 -10.66
N ASP A 209 1.25 24.51 -11.35
CA ASP A 209 2.51 24.54 -12.12
C ASP A 209 3.75 24.27 -11.24
N ASP A 210 3.74 24.76 -10.00
CA ASP A 210 4.78 24.53 -8.98
C ASP A 210 4.44 23.39 -8.01
N GLY A 211 3.45 22.56 -8.37
CA GLY A 211 2.96 21.47 -7.55
C GLY A 211 3.87 20.24 -7.56
N TYR A 212 3.78 19.42 -6.51
CA TYR A 212 4.50 18.14 -6.44
C TYR A 212 3.55 16.94 -6.33
N LEU A 213 3.88 15.87 -7.06
CA LEU A 213 3.40 14.52 -6.80
C LEU A 213 4.37 13.80 -5.87
N PHE A 214 3.86 13.25 -4.78
CA PHE A 214 4.60 12.33 -3.91
C PHE A 214 4.02 10.92 -4.00
N LEU A 215 4.89 9.94 -4.26
CA LEU A 215 4.55 8.52 -4.22
C LEU A 215 5.34 7.83 -3.11
N HIS A 216 4.62 7.16 -2.21
CA HIS A 216 5.12 6.09 -1.34
C HIS A 216 4.58 4.78 -1.93
N VAL A 217 5.47 3.95 -2.47
CA VAL A 217 5.09 2.71 -3.15
C VAL A 217 6.10 1.63 -2.81
N PHE A 218 5.63 0.41 -2.61
CA PHE A 218 6.52 -0.71 -2.38
C PHE A 218 7.14 -1.17 -3.71
N THR A 219 8.38 -1.63 -3.69
CA THR A 219 9.17 -1.87 -4.92
C THR A 219 10.07 -3.09 -4.79
N HIS A 220 10.31 -3.76 -5.92
CA HIS A 220 11.47 -4.64 -6.07
C HIS A 220 12.66 -3.80 -6.55
N ARG A 221 13.88 -4.17 -6.17
CA ARG A 221 15.09 -3.35 -6.43
C ARG A 221 15.31 -2.97 -7.88
N SER A 222 14.85 -3.76 -8.85
CA SER A 222 15.21 -3.55 -10.27
C SER A 222 14.28 -4.18 -11.31
N ARG A 223 13.16 -4.78 -10.90
CA ARG A 223 12.28 -5.53 -11.82
C ARG A 223 10.82 -5.28 -11.52
N SER A 224 10.06 -5.00 -12.57
CA SER A 224 8.62 -4.86 -12.52
C SER A 224 7.94 -6.16 -12.95
N TYR A 225 6.91 -6.58 -12.23
CA TYR A 225 6.08 -7.71 -12.63
C TYR A 225 4.64 -7.53 -12.16
N ARG A 226 3.70 -8.19 -12.84
CA ARG A 226 2.28 -8.20 -12.45
C ARG A 226 2.00 -9.39 -11.54
N PHE A 227 1.21 -9.18 -10.50
CA PHE A 227 0.70 -10.28 -9.69
C PHE A 227 -0.33 -11.07 -10.50
N ARG A 228 -0.25 -12.41 -10.43
CA ARG A 228 -1.12 -13.31 -11.20
C ARG A 228 -2.32 -13.73 -10.36
N HIS A 229 -3.41 -14.12 -11.01
CA HIS A 229 -4.66 -14.60 -10.35
C HIS A 229 -4.82 -16.12 -10.39
N ASP A 230 -3.78 -16.83 -10.80
CA ASP A 230 -3.82 -18.28 -10.87
C ASP A 230 -3.35 -18.94 -9.58
N ALA A 231 -3.43 -20.26 -9.55
CA ALA A 231 -3.15 -21.06 -8.36
C ALA A 231 -1.67 -21.07 -7.94
N ASP A 232 -0.78 -20.54 -8.76
CA ASP A 232 0.67 -20.53 -8.50
C ASP A 232 1.10 -19.24 -7.81
N ASP A 233 0.29 -18.18 -7.86
CA ASP A 233 0.47 -16.92 -7.13
C ASP A 233 -0.62 -16.72 -6.07
N TRP A 234 -0.48 -17.40 -4.93
CA TRP A 234 -1.45 -17.34 -3.84
C TRP A 234 -1.65 -15.92 -3.29
N ILE A 235 -0.58 -15.14 -3.19
CA ILE A 235 -0.66 -13.76 -2.68
C ILE A 235 -1.33 -12.84 -3.71
N GLY A 236 -1.02 -12.99 -5.00
CA GLY A 236 -1.71 -12.29 -6.08
C GLY A 236 -3.19 -12.67 -6.19
N LYS A 237 -3.53 -13.93 -5.95
CA LYS A 237 -4.92 -14.43 -5.99
C LYS A 237 -5.79 -13.90 -4.86
N TYR A 238 -5.27 -13.78 -3.64
CA TYR A 238 -6.09 -13.44 -2.47
C TYR A 238 -5.89 -12.01 -1.95
N PHE A 239 -4.73 -11.39 -2.22
CA PHE A 239 -4.34 -10.12 -1.61
C PHE A 239 -3.86 -9.03 -2.61
N PHE A 240 -3.41 -9.39 -3.82
CA PHE A 240 -2.92 -8.40 -4.80
C PHE A 240 -3.51 -8.60 -6.19
N THR A 241 -4.81 -8.91 -6.26
CA THR A 241 -5.48 -9.10 -7.55
C THR A 241 -5.46 -7.78 -8.35
N GLY A 242 -5.11 -7.80 -9.64
CA GLY A 242 -4.90 -6.64 -10.51
C GLY A 242 -3.59 -5.86 -10.30
N GLY A 243 -2.83 -6.17 -9.26
CA GLY A 243 -1.69 -5.35 -8.85
C GLY A 243 -0.37 -5.66 -9.56
N ILE A 244 0.63 -4.85 -9.24
CA ILE A 244 2.00 -4.96 -9.72
C ILE A 244 3.00 -4.88 -8.56
N MET A 245 4.14 -5.52 -8.72
CA MET A 245 5.37 -5.16 -8.02
C MET A 245 6.18 -4.28 -8.97
N PRO A 246 6.30 -2.97 -8.74
CA PRO A 246 7.09 -2.10 -9.60
C PRO A 246 8.59 -2.24 -9.30
N ALA A 247 9.42 -2.05 -10.31
CA ALA A 247 10.84 -1.77 -10.10
C ALA A 247 11.01 -0.41 -9.40
N HIS A 248 12.06 -0.29 -8.59
CA HIS A 248 12.39 0.96 -7.93
C HIS A 248 12.61 2.13 -8.91
N ASP A 249 13.04 1.86 -10.14
CA ASP A 249 13.24 2.88 -11.17
C ASP A 249 12.05 3.07 -12.12
N LEU A 250 10.90 2.43 -11.87
CA LEU A 250 9.73 2.49 -12.75
C LEU A 250 9.22 3.94 -12.93
N VAL A 251 9.27 4.76 -11.88
CA VAL A 251 8.84 6.17 -11.94
C VAL A 251 9.63 6.99 -12.97
N HIS A 252 10.89 6.63 -13.23
CA HIS A 252 11.75 7.31 -14.21
C HIS A 252 11.42 6.96 -15.65
N ARG A 253 10.48 6.02 -15.88
CA ARG A 253 10.04 5.60 -17.22
C ARG A 253 8.95 6.50 -17.82
N PHE A 254 8.56 7.56 -17.12
CA PHE A 254 7.57 8.55 -17.58
C PHE A 254 8.13 9.99 -17.60
N PRO A 255 9.33 10.23 -18.18
CA PRO A 255 10.03 11.52 -18.09
C PRO A 255 9.32 12.67 -18.82
N ASP A 256 8.40 12.35 -19.75
CA ASP A 256 7.54 13.31 -20.44
C ASP A 256 6.36 13.81 -19.59
N LEU A 257 6.07 13.13 -18.48
CA LEU A 257 5.00 13.51 -17.55
C LEU A 257 5.55 14.15 -16.28
N PHE A 258 6.58 13.54 -15.70
CA PHE A 258 7.15 13.96 -14.42
C PHE A 258 8.67 13.81 -14.39
N ALA A 259 9.33 14.76 -13.73
CA ALA A 259 10.73 14.65 -13.34
C ALA A 259 10.83 14.36 -11.84
N VAL A 260 11.63 13.34 -11.47
CA VAL A 260 11.92 13.03 -10.06
C VAL A 260 12.87 14.08 -9.50
N GLU A 261 12.40 14.86 -8.53
CA GLU A 261 13.20 15.89 -7.85
C GLU A 261 14.01 15.27 -6.71
N ALA A 262 13.39 14.36 -5.96
CA ALA A 262 14.03 13.68 -4.85
C ALA A 262 13.50 12.25 -4.73
N GLU A 263 14.38 11.34 -4.35
CA GLU A 263 14.14 9.92 -4.24
C GLU A 263 14.75 9.38 -2.95
N TRP A 264 14.01 8.51 -2.28
CA TRP A 264 14.47 7.81 -1.09
C TRP A 264 14.03 6.36 -1.12
N ARG A 265 14.77 5.51 -0.40
CA ARG A 265 14.45 4.10 -0.27
C ARG A 265 14.51 3.66 1.18
N TRP A 266 13.40 3.12 1.68
CA TRP A 266 13.39 2.42 2.95
C TRP A 266 13.70 0.94 2.74
N SER A 267 14.51 0.38 3.64
CA SER A 267 14.77 -1.05 3.68
C SER A 267 13.46 -1.82 3.89
N GLY A 268 13.31 -2.98 3.24
CA GLY A 268 12.20 -3.88 3.49
C GLY A 268 12.12 -4.37 4.94
N THR A 269 13.20 -4.24 5.73
CA THR A 269 13.17 -4.56 7.16
C THR A 269 12.12 -3.78 7.95
N HIS A 270 11.78 -2.56 7.52
CA HIS A 270 10.71 -1.78 8.14
C HIS A 270 9.33 -2.40 7.89
N TYR A 271 9.05 -2.85 6.66
CA TYR A 271 7.79 -3.50 6.36
C TYR A 271 7.73 -4.91 6.96
N ARG A 272 8.86 -5.62 7.00
CA ARG A 272 8.96 -6.88 7.75
C ARG A 272 8.52 -6.70 9.19
N ARG A 273 9.07 -5.70 9.88
CA ARG A 273 8.73 -5.44 11.28
C ARG A 273 7.26 -5.04 11.42
N THR A 274 6.76 -4.16 10.56
CA THR A 274 5.34 -3.79 10.51
C THR A 274 4.43 -5.02 10.42
N ALA A 275 4.74 -5.96 9.52
CA ALA A 275 3.94 -7.16 9.33
C ALA A 275 4.04 -8.16 10.51
N LEU A 276 5.19 -8.21 11.20
CA LEU A 276 5.33 -9.00 12.42
C LEU A 276 4.54 -8.40 13.58
N ASP A 277 4.59 -7.07 13.76
CA ASP A 277 3.79 -6.39 14.79
C ASP A 277 2.28 -6.58 14.54
N TRP A 278 1.85 -6.55 13.27
CA TRP A 278 0.46 -6.89 12.90
C TRP A 278 0.11 -8.35 13.16
N LEU A 279 1.03 -9.28 12.87
CA LEU A 279 0.84 -10.71 13.15
C LEU A 279 0.69 -10.96 14.65
N ASP A 280 1.54 -10.35 15.47
CA ASP A 280 1.51 -10.48 16.92
C ASP A 280 0.18 -9.95 17.48
N ASN A 281 -0.24 -8.74 17.05
CA ASN A 281 -1.55 -8.19 17.41
C ASN A 281 -2.71 -9.09 16.95
N PHE A 282 -2.63 -9.66 15.73
CA PHE A 282 -3.65 -10.56 15.21
C PHE A 282 -3.79 -11.83 16.06
N ASP A 283 -2.67 -12.42 16.48
CA ASP A 283 -2.66 -13.61 17.32
C ASP A 283 -3.12 -13.29 18.76
N GLU A 284 -2.69 -12.17 19.34
CA GLU A 284 -3.12 -11.72 20.67
C GLU A 284 -4.61 -11.36 20.74
N GLN A 285 -5.16 -10.76 19.69
CA GLN A 285 -6.56 -10.34 19.62
C GLN A 285 -7.49 -11.42 19.06
N HIS A 286 -7.05 -12.68 18.97
CA HIS A 286 -7.78 -13.81 18.42
C HIS A 286 -9.26 -13.86 18.85
N ASP A 287 -9.54 -13.77 20.16
CA ASP A 287 -10.88 -13.92 20.71
C ASP A 287 -11.83 -12.79 20.30
N ARG A 288 -11.28 -11.61 19.96
CA ARG A 288 -12.03 -10.45 19.46
C ARG A 288 -12.15 -10.46 17.94
N ILE A 289 -11.16 -10.99 17.24
CA ILE A 289 -11.13 -11.11 15.77
C ILE A 289 -12.09 -12.20 15.29
N MET A 290 -12.15 -13.36 15.96
CA MET A 290 -12.94 -14.49 15.47
C MET A 290 -14.44 -14.22 15.34
N PRO A 291 -15.11 -13.51 16.26
CA PRO A 291 -16.49 -13.07 16.05
C PRO A 291 -16.67 -12.23 14.77
N ILE A 292 -15.74 -11.31 14.49
CA ILE A 292 -15.78 -10.47 13.27
C ILE A 292 -15.62 -11.35 12.02
N LEU A 293 -14.64 -12.26 12.02
CA LEU A 293 -14.43 -13.18 10.89
C LEU A 293 -15.62 -14.11 10.66
N ARG A 294 -16.30 -14.57 11.73
CA ARG A 294 -17.54 -15.37 11.60
C ARG A 294 -18.69 -14.56 11.02
N GLN A 295 -18.80 -13.28 11.37
CA GLN A 295 -19.82 -12.40 10.80
C GLN A 295 -19.60 -12.17 9.30
N VAL A 296 -18.35 -11.97 8.87
CA VAL A 296 -18.02 -11.64 7.47
C VAL A 296 -17.92 -12.90 6.61
N TYR A 297 -17.19 -13.92 7.04
CA TYR A 297 -16.88 -15.11 6.25
C TYR A 297 -17.74 -16.35 6.59
N GLY A 298 -18.60 -16.26 7.61
CA GLY A 298 -19.49 -17.36 8.00
C GLY A 298 -18.73 -18.65 8.33
N ARG A 299 -19.08 -19.73 7.63
CA ARG A 299 -18.46 -21.06 7.82
C ARG A 299 -16.97 -21.11 7.50
N ASP A 300 -16.48 -20.17 6.68
CA ASP A 300 -15.10 -20.13 6.21
C ASP A 300 -14.19 -19.28 7.12
N ALA A 301 -14.71 -18.78 8.25
CA ALA A 301 -13.97 -17.90 9.16
C ALA A 301 -12.62 -18.46 9.63
N GLU A 302 -12.56 -19.74 9.99
CA GLU A 302 -11.31 -20.37 10.44
C GLU A 302 -10.28 -20.50 9.31
N LEU A 303 -10.76 -20.75 8.09
CA LEU A 303 -9.89 -20.75 6.90
C LEU A 303 -9.34 -19.34 6.66
N TRP A 304 -10.21 -18.33 6.68
CA TRP A 304 -9.79 -16.93 6.51
C TRP A 304 -8.86 -16.44 7.61
N ARG A 305 -9.04 -16.87 8.86
CA ARG A 305 -8.09 -16.60 9.94
C ARG A 305 -6.68 -17.09 9.58
N LYS A 306 -6.56 -18.32 9.09
CA LYS A 306 -5.28 -18.88 8.65
C LYS A 306 -4.70 -18.12 7.46
N ARG A 307 -5.55 -17.67 6.52
CA ARG A 307 -5.12 -16.86 5.38
C ARG A 307 -4.59 -15.49 5.79
N TRP A 308 -5.27 -14.78 6.70
CA TRP A 308 -4.79 -13.51 7.26
C TRP A 308 -3.44 -13.67 7.95
N ARG A 309 -3.30 -14.72 8.76
CA ARG A 309 -2.03 -15.04 9.41
C ARG A 309 -0.91 -15.33 8.40
N LEU A 310 -1.21 -16.15 7.38
CA LEU A 310 -0.27 -16.45 6.30
C LEU A 310 0.10 -15.21 5.47
N PHE A 311 -0.85 -14.30 5.26
CA PHE A 311 -0.61 -13.02 4.61
C PHE A 311 0.42 -12.18 5.38
N PHE A 312 0.26 -12.00 6.69
CA PHE A 312 1.25 -11.25 7.48
C PHE A 312 2.64 -11.92 7.46
N MET A 313 2.70 -13.25 7.56
CA MET A 313 3.97 -13.99 7.44
C MET A 313 4.59 -13.86 6.04
N ALA A 314 3.79 -13.94 4.97
CA ALA A 314 4.26 -13.79 3.59
C ALA A 314 4.82 -12.38 3.36
N THR A 315 4.13 -11.36 3.83
CA THR A 315 4.59 -9.97 3.84
C THR A 315 5.89 -9.84 4.63
N ALA A 316 5.96 -10.38 5.86
CA ALA A 316 7.18 -10.33 6.66
C ALA A 316 8.38 -11.01 5.99
N GLY A 317 8.16 -12.17 5.37
CA GLY A 317 9.20 -12.91 4.66
C GLY A 317 9.67 -12.21 3.39
N LEU A 318 8.75 -11.70 2.57
CA LEU A 318 9.07 -10.99 1.32
C LEU A 318 9.95 -9.77 1.57
N TRP A 319 9.48 -8.87 2.45
CA TRP A 319 10.22 -7.64 2.77
C TRP A 319 11.45 -7.91 3.63
N GLY A 320 11.48 -9.05 4.33
CA GLY A 320 12.63 -9.52 5.10
C GLY A 320 13.77 -10.11 4.29
N HIS A 321 13.48 -10.56 3.07
CA HIS A 321 14.41 -11.34 2.27
C HIS A 321 15.71 -10.57 2.01
N ALA A 322 16.85 -11.29 2.10
CA ALA A 322 18.18 -10.73 1.91
C ALA A 322 18.41 -9.44 2.76
N GLY A 323 17.91 -9.42 3.99
CA GLY A 323 18.04 -8.28 4.90
C GLY A 323 17.28 -7.03 4.45
N GLY A 324 16.20 -7.17 3.68
CA GLY A 324 15.39 -6.05 3.18
C GLY A 324 16.02 -5.27 2.02
N SER A 325 17.02 -5.87 1.36
CA SER A 325 17.71 -5.24 0.23
C SER A 325 17.00 -5.49 -1.11
N GLU A 326 16.29 -6.61 -1.28
CA GLU A 326 15.68 -6.99 -2.56
C GLU A 326 14.33 -6.31 -2.80
N TRP A 327 13.45 -6.32 -1.79
CA TRP A 327 12.19 -5.59 -1.80
C TRP A 327 12.24 -4.50 -0.72
N GLY A 328 11.80 -3.29 -1.06
CA GLY A 328 11.78 -2.14 -0.14
C GLY A 328 10.74 -1.11 -0.55
N ILE A 329 10.71 0.03 0.14
CA ILE A 329 9.74 1.10 -0.15
C ILE A 329 10.45 2.24 -0.88
N GLY A 330 9.89 2.68 -2.00
CA GLY A 330 10.31 3.87 -2.72
C GLY A 330 9.47 5.07 -2.34
N HIS A 331 10.15 6.17 -2.02
CA HIS A 331 9.57 7.50 -1.87
C HIS A 331 10.08 8.35 -3.04
N TYR A 332 9.17 9.01 -3.75
CA TYR A 332 9.52 9.87 -4.88
C TYR A 332 8.75 11.16 -4.78
N ARG A 333 9.46 12.30 -4.75
CA ARG A 333 8.85 13.61 -4.97
C ARG A 333 9.15 14.04 -6.39
N MET A 334 8.10 14.34 -7.14
CA MET A 334 8.15 14.58 -8.57
C MET A 334 7.44 15.86 -8.93
N LYS A 335 7.99 16.59 -9.90
CA LYS A 335 7.39 17.79 -10.49
C LYS A 335 6.88 17.48 -11.90
N PRO A 336 5.82 18.16 -12.38
CA PRO A 336 5.42 18.09 -13.77
C PRO A 336 6.62 18.34 -14.70
N ALA A 337 6.74 17.54 -15.76
CA ALA A 337 7.73 17.79 -16.81
C ALA A 337 7.37 19.08 -17.58
N GLY A 338 8.40 19.88 -17.87
CA GLY A 338 8.28 21.18 -18.54
C GLY A 338 8.01 21.11 -20.03
#